data_AF-A0A9W7HLA0-F1
#
_entry.id   AF-A0A9W7HLA0-F1
#
_cell.length_a   1.000
_cell.length_b   1.000
_cell.length_c   1.000
_cell.angle_alpha   90.00
_cell.angle_beta   90.00
_cell.angle_gamma   90.00
#
_symmetry.space_group_name_H-M   'P 1'
#
loop_
_entity.id
_entity.type
_entity.pdbx_description
1 polymer ?
#
loop_
_entity_poly.entity_id
_entity_poly.type
_entity_poly.pdbx_seq_one_letter_code
_entity_poly.pdbx_strand_id
1 'polypeptide(L)'
;MDENKKGYGYEEEEEDSEYILLDLDAVSLQIDIPPNAPYTLSGLDTMNPILIIDEKLKLIGEYEETIGACFVFTEDEACPVVYEETGPSEANLFSGKCIIDPNQAPRKEVKPVAQLHKILKFSLLLDEDVQVETNSPK
;
A
#
# COMPACT_ATOMS: atom_id res chain seq x y z
N MET A 1 25.87 10.88 -43.74
CA MET A 1 25.19 11.66 -42.69
C MET A 1 24.28 10.67 -42.03
N ASP A 2 24.77 10.00 -40.99
CA ASP A 2 23.99 9.01 -40.25
C ASP A 2 23.85 9.55 -38.83
N GLU A 3 22.71 10.20 -38.62
CA GLU A 3 22.28 10.74 -37.34
C GLU A 3 21.87 9.55 -36.46
N ASN A 4 22.79 9.09 -35.62
CA ASN A 4 22.48 8.07 -34.63
C ASN A 4 21.62 8.71 -33.52
N LYS A 5 20.31 8.58 -33.69
CA LYS A 5 19.27 9.04 -32.75
C LYS A 5 19.41 8.26 -31.44
N LYS A 6 20.00 8.91 -30.42
CA LYS A 6 19.95 8.44 -29.04
C LYS A 6 18.47 8.36 -28.63
N GLY A 7 18.01 7.15 -28.35
CA GLY A 7 16.76 6.93 -27.64
C GLY A 7 16.91 7.54 -26.25
N TYR A 8 16.18 8.61 -25.99
CA TYR A 8 15.96 9.09 -24.63
C TYR A 8 15.11 8.01 -23.96
N GLY A 9 15.73 7.24 -23.05
CA GLY A 9 14.97 6.50 -22.06
C GLY A 9 14.18 7.51 -21.27
N TYR A 10 12.85 7.38 -21.29
CA TYR A 10 12.02 8.00 -20.29
C TYR A 10 12.34 7.25 -19.00
N GLU A 11 13.27 7.78 -18.21
CA GLU A 11 13.32 7.48 -16.79
C GLU A 11 11.99 8.04 -16.26
N GLU A 12 11.03 7.14 -16.00
CA GLU A 12 9.87 7.50 -15.19
C GLU A 12 10.44 8.08 -13.90
N GLU A 13 10.16 9.36 -13.64
CA GLU A 13 10.43 9.98 -12.35
C GLU A 13 9.65 9.15 -11.33
N GLU A 14 10.32 8.20 -10.68
CA GLU A 14 9.82 7.56 -9.47
C GLU A 14 9.60 8.71 -8.49
N GLU A 15 8.36 9.20 -8.39
CA GLU A 15 7.97 10.10 -7.31
C GLU A 15 8.39 9.41 -6.01
N ASP A 16 9.36 10.00 -5.31
CA ASP A 16 9.87 9.56 -4.00
C ASP A 16 8.71 9.57 -2.98
N SER A 17 7.83 8.58 -3.09
CA SER A 17 6.63 8.42 -2.29
C SER A 17 7.00 7.63 -1.05
N GLU A 18 6.99 8.29 0.10
CA GLU A 18 7.19 7.62 1.39
C GLU A 18 5.88 6.93 1.82
N TYR A 19 5.97 5.64 2.13
CA TYR A 19 4.85 4.88 2.65
C TYR A 19 5.06 4.57 4.13
N ILE A 20 3.98 4.70 4.92
CA ILE A 20 3.97 4.39 6.36
C ILE A 20 2.82 3.43 6.67
N LEU A 21 3.01 2.55 7.66
CA LEU A 21 1.92 1.71 8.15
C LEU A 21 1.14 2.46 9.24
N LEU A 22 -0.17 2.63 9.04
CA LEU A 22 -1.06 3.11 10.09
C LEU A 22 -1.53 1.90 10.92
N ASP A 23 -1.02 1.77 12.12
CA ASP A 23 -1.37 0.70 13.06
C ASP A 23 -2.51 1.16 13.97
N LEU A 24 -3.65 0.48 13.85
CA LEU A 24 -4.88 0.73 14.61
C LEU A 24 -5.19 -0.40 15.60
N ASP A 25 -4.24 -1.32 15.87
CA ASP A 25 -4.49 -2.53 16.65
C ASP A 25 -5.01 -2.22 18.07
N ALA A 26 -4.46 -1.17 18.71
CA ALA A 26 -4.84 -0.74 20.05
C ALA A 26 -6.31 -0.29 20.19
N VAL A 27 -6.94 0.11 19.07
CA VAL A 27 -8.33 0.61 19.03
C VAL A 27 -9.27 -0.30 18.25
N SER A 28 -8.76 -1.38 17.68
CA SER A 28 -9.48 -2.32 16.81
C SER A 28 -10.72 -2.96 17.46
N LEU A 29 -10.71 -3.14 18.79
CA LEU A 29 -11.84 -3.69 19.55
C LEU A 29 -12.92 -2.66 19.89
N GLN A 30 -12.59 -1.37 19.78
CA GLN A 30 -13.44 -0.26 20.21
C GLN A 30 -14.07 0.45 18.99
N ILE A 31 -13.51 0.22 17.80
CA ILE A 31 -13.84 0.95 16.59
C ILE A 31 -14.21 -0.03 15.48
N ASP A 32 -15.35 0.22 14.85
CA ASP A 32 -15.73 -0.39 13.57
C ASP A 32 -15.61 0.68 12.48
N ILE A 33 -14.72 0.48 11.50
CA ILE A 33 -14.47 1.43 10.41
C ILE A 33 -15.20 0.92 9.16
N PRO A 34 -16.30 1.57 8.73
CA PRO A 34 -16.99 1.13 7.53
C PRO A 34 -16.13 1.33 6.28
N PRO A 35 -16.33 0.52 5.22
CA PRO A 35 -15.67 0.74 3.94
C PRO A 35 -15.90 2.17 3.44
N ASN A 36 -14.83 2.81 2.95
CA ASN A 36 -14.84 4.20 2.46
C ASN A 36 -15.19 5.26 3.52
N ALA A 37 -15.00 4.97 4.81
CA ALA A 37 -15.10 5.99 5.85
C ALA A 37 -14.17 7.18 5.54
N PRO A 38 -14.67 8.43 5.55
CA PRO A 38 -13.81 9.58 5.34
C PRO A 38 -12.83 9.72 6.50
N TYR A 39 -11.60 10.15 6.22
CA TYR A 39 -10.60 10.40 7.25
C TYR A 39 -9.78 11.65 6.94
N THR A 40 -9.18 12.22 7.98
CA THR A 40 -8.20 13.31 7.90
C THR A 40 -7.00 12.93 8.75
N LEU A 41 -5.82 12.94 8.14
CA LEU A 41 -4.54 12.75 8.82
C LEU A 41 -3.79 14.07 8.81
N SER A 42 -3.35 14.53 9.98
CA SER A 42 -2.73 15.85 10.15
C SER A 42 -1.56 15.79 11.12
N GLY A 43 -0.67 16.78 11.05
CA GLY A 43 0.50 16.87 11.95
C GLY A 43 1.54 15.78 11.71
N LEU A 44 1.69 15.30 10.48
CA LEU A 44 2.73 14.32 10.12
C LEU A 44 4.15 14.86 10.35
N ASP A 45 4.31 16.18 10.35
CA ASP A 45 5.53 16.92 10.70
C ASP A 45 5.76 17.07 12.21
N THR A 46 4.86 16.57 13.05
CA THR A 46 4.93 16.63 14.51
C THR A 46 5.28 15.28 15.11
N MET A 47 5.64 15.22 16.40
CA MET A 47 5.87 13.95 17.09
C MET A 47 4.59 13.12 17.29
N ASN A 48 3.42 13.78 17.27
CA ASN A 48 2.13 13.17 17.59
C ASN A 48 1.06 13.55 16.56
N PRO A 49 1.05 12.92 15.38
CA PRO A 49 0.04 13.19 14.36
C PRO A 49 -1.36 12.81 14.83
N ILE A 50 -2.36 13.47 14.28
CA ILE A 50 -3.77 13.27 14.62
C ILE A 50 -4.49 12.67 13.42
N LEU A 51 -5.16 11.53 13.65
CA LEU A 51 -6.04 10.88 12.70
C LEU A 51 -7.48 11.03 13.16
N ILE A 52 -8.33 11.58 12.30
CA ILE A 52 -9.77 11.72 12.52
C ILE A 52 -10.49 10.83 11.51
N ILE A 53 -11.31 9.90 11.97
CA ILE A 53 -12.11 8.99 11.12
C ILE A 53 -13.59 9.30 11.34
N ASP A 54 -14.33 9.47 10.23
CA ASP A 54 -15.77 9.75 10.19
C ASP A 54 -16.19 10.98 11.03
N GLU A 55 -15.29 11.96 11.20
CA GLU A 55 -15.44 13.16 12.05
C GLU A 55 -15.76 12.90 13.54
N LYS A 56 -15.71 11.64 13.98
CA LYS A 56 -16.14 11.21 15.31
C LYS A 56 -15.00 10.64 16.13
N LEU A 57 -14.10 9.92 15.49
CA LEU A 57 -13.04 9.17 16.16
C LEU A 57 -11.74 9.92 16.00
N LYS A 58 -11.25 10.49 17.10
CA LYS A 58 -10.00 11.22 17.15
C LYS A 58 -8.93 10.34 17.79
N LEU A 59 -7.86 10.10 17.05
CA LEU A 59 -6.75 9.25 17.43
C LEU A 59 -5.46 10.06 17.46
N ILE A 60 -4.59 9.73 18.40
CA ILE A 60 -3.23 10.28 18.49
C ILE A 60 -2.23 9.22 18.09
N GLY A 61 -1.34 9.58 17.18
CA GLY A 61 -0.30 8.72 16.65
C GLY A 61 1.01 8.90 17.39
N GLU A 62 1.80 7.83 17.44
CA GLU A 62 3.21 7.85 17.82
C GLU A 62 4.03 7.11 16.76
N TYR A 63 5.17 7.70 16.38
CA TYR A 63 6.07 7.10 15.41
C TYR A 63 6.90 5.99 16.06
N GLU A 64 6.91 4.82 15.42
CA GLU A 64 7.78 3.70 15.76
C GLU A 64 8.61 3.30 14.54
N GLU A 65 9.93 3.27 14.70
CA GLU A 65 10.86 2.80 13.68
C GLU A 65 10.97 1.27 13.73
N THR A 66 10.77 0.62 12.59
CA THR A 66 10.76 -0.84 12.54
C THR A 66 12.17 -1.41 12.46
N ILE A 67 12.43 -2.51 13.17
CA ILE A 67 13.62 -3.32 12.94
C ILE A 67 13.37 -4.20 11.72
N GLY A 68 14.01 -3.86 10.60
CA GLY A 68 13.86 -4.56 9.32
C GLY A 68 13.09 -3.73 8.30
N ALA A 69 12.48 -4.41 7.33
CA ALA A 69 11.66 -3.79 6.29
C ALA A 69 10.38 -4.60 6.10
N CYS A 70 9.24 -3.92 6.01
CA CYS A 70 7.97 -4.55 5.66
C CYS A 70 7.69 -4.33 4.16
N PHE A 71 7.45 -5.42 3.43
CA PHE A 71 7.11 -5.35 2.00
C PHE A 71 5.60 -5.48 1.83
N VAL A 72 4.99 -4.48 1.18
CA VAL A 72 3.56 -4.45 0.87
C VAL A 72 3.37 -4.87 -0.58
N PHE A 73 2.43 -5.79 -0.80
CA PHE A 73 2.05 -6.27 -2.12
C PHE A 73 0.55 -6.04 -2.34
N THR A 74 0.18 -5.61 -3.55
CA THR A 74 -1.22 -5.64 -4.00
C THR A 74 -1.52 -6.98 -4.64
N GLU A 75 -2.77 -7.40 -4.49
CA GLU A 75 -3.31 -8.59 -5.11
C GLU A 75 -4.16 -8.20 -6.32
N ASP A 76 -3.98 -8.89 -7.44
CA ASP A 76 -4.73 -8.71 -8.68
C ASP A 76 -5.22 -10.07 -9.21
N GLU A 77 -6.32 -10.08 -9.95
CA GLU A 77 -6.79 -11.29 -10.61
C GLU A 77 -5.85 -11.63 -11.77
N ALA A 78 -5.16 -12.77 -11.69
CA ALA A 78 -4.30 -13.17 -12.79
C ALA A 78 -5.16 -13.71 -13.94
N CYS A 79 -4.90 -13.24 -15.16
CA CYS A 79 -5.43 -13.86 -16.38
C CYS A 79 -5.09 -15.36 -16.39
N PRO A 80 -5.85 -16.29 -17.00
CA PRO A 80 -5.52 -17.72 -17.02
C PRO A 80 -4.11 -18.02 -17.60
N VAL A 81 -3.42 -19.07 -17.13
CA VAL A 81 -2.12 -19.45 -17.73
C VAL A 81 -2.39 -20.01 -19.12
N VAL A 82 -1.93 -19.32 -20.15
CA VAL A 82 -1.88 -19.88 -21.51
C VAL A 82 -0.60 -20.69 -21.60
N TYR A 83 -0.72 -22.01 -21.65
CA TYR A 83 0.42 -22.87 -22.00
C TYR A 83 0.62 -22.79 -23.51
N GLU A 84 1.77 -22.26 -23.96
CA GLU A 84 2.21 -22.53 -25.33
C GLU A 84 2.77 -23.95 -25.37
N GLU A 85 2.05 -24.84 -26.04
CA GLU A 85 2.48 -26.22 -26.23
C GLU A 85 3.80 -26.21 -27.03
N THR A 86 4.92 -26.44 -26.35
CA THR A 86 6.22 -26.62 -27.00
C THR A 86 6.30 -28.06 -27.54
N GLY A 87 5.42 -28.39 -28.48
CA GLY A 87 5.41 -29.62 -29.25
C GLY A 87 5.85 -29.37 -30.70
N PRO A 88 6.41 -30.37 -31.41
CA PRO A 88 6.95 -30.17 -32.76
C PRO A 88 5.86 -29.68 -33.73
N SER A 89 6.18 -28.59 -34.41
CA SER A 89 5.28 -27.63 -35.05
C SER A 89 4.58 -28.07 -36.34
N GLU A 90 4.45 -29.37 -36.64
CA GLU A 90 4.02 -29.83 -37.97
C GLU A 90 2.59 -30.40 -38.08
N ALA A 91 1.74 -30.31 -37.04
CA ALA A 91 0.36 -30.83 -37.14
C ALA A 91 -0.76 -30.00 -36.46
N ASN A 92 -0.52 -28.72 -36.14
CA ASN A 92 -1.55 -27.89 -35.50
C ASN A 92 -2.59 -27.34 -36.49
N LEU A 93 -3.63 -28.14 -36.75
CA LEU A 93 -4.87 -27.73 -37.45
C LEU A 93 -5.87 -26.98 -36.55
N PHE A 94 -5.45 -26.52 -35.38
CA PHE A 94 -6.27 -25.75 -34.45
C PHE A 94 -5.74 -24.33 -34.32
N SER A 95 -6.04 -23.52 -35.34
CA SER A 95 -5.97 -22.07 -35.23
C SER A 95 -6.92 -21.61 -34.11
N GLY A 96 -6.37 -21.20 -32.97
CA GLY A 96 -7.06 -20.30 -32.04
C GLY A 96 -7.90 -20.92 -30.92
N LYS A 97 -7.64 -22.15 -30.46
CA LYS A 97 -8.27 -22.64 -29.20
C LYS A 97 -7.31 -22.58 -28.03
N CYS A 98 -7.47 -21.54 -27.22
CA CYS A 98 -6.87 -21.40 -25.90
C CYS A 98 -7.17 -22.68 -25.08
N ILE A 99 -6.13 -23.43 -24.70
CA ILE A 99 -6.27 -24.60 -23.83
C ILE A 99 -6.25 -24.08 -22.39
N ILE A 100 -7.41 -23.63 -21.93
CA ILE A 100 -7.62 -23.33 -20.51
C ILE A 100 -7.82 -24.67 -19.82
N ASP A 101 -6.97 -25.04 -18.86
CA ASP A 101 -7.22 -26.20 -18.02
C ASP A 101 -8.48 -25.92 -17.17
N PRO A 102 -9.59 -26.63 -17.37
CA PRO A 102 -10.82 -26.41 -16.62
C PRO A 102 -10.70 -26.75 -15.13
N ASN A 103 -9.60 -27.41 -14.71
CA ASN A 103 -9.29 -27.69 -13.30
C ASN A 103 -8.31 -26.68 -12.70
N GLN A 104 -7.92 -25.63 -13.43
CA GLN A 104 -7.00 -24.64 -12.90
C GLN A 104 -7.67 -23.88 -11.75
N ALA A 105 -7.08 -23.98 -10.55
CA ALA A 105 -7.50 -23.18 -9.41
C ALA A 105 -7.38 -21.68 -9.75
N PRO A 106 -8.30 -20.83 -9.28
CA PRO A 106 -8.17 -19.38 -9.46
C PRO A 106 -6.79 -18.92 -8.99
N ARG A 107 -6.02 -18.30 -9.90
CA ARG A 107 -4.69 -17.78 -9.59
C ARG A 107 -4.77 -16.28 -9.35
N LYS A 108 -4.02 -15.82 -8.36
CA LYS A 108 -3.86 -14.41 -8.01
C LYS A 108 -2.43 -14.02 -8.34
N GLU A 109 -2.25 -12.84 -8.91
CA GLU A 109 -0.93 -12.24 -9.11
C GLU A 109 -0.71 -11.20 -8.02
N VAL A 110 0.53 -11.08 -7.54
CA VAL A 110 0.90 -10.06 -6.55
C VAL A 110 1.94 -9.12 -7.13
N LYS A 111 1.76 -7.82 -6.92
CA LYS A 111 2.68 -6.78 -7.39
C LYS A 111 3.26 -6.04 -6.17
N PRO A 112 4.58 -5.79 -6.11
CA PRO A 112 5.15 -5.01 -5.03
C PRO A 112 4.62 -3.56 -5.09
N VAL A 113 4.27 -2.99 -3.94
CA VAL A 113 3.78 -1.61 -3.81
C VAL A 113 4.77 -0.75 -3.06
N ALA A 114 5.23 -1.22 -1.90
CA ALA A 114 6.04 -0.39 -1.02
C ALA A 114 6.97 -1.21 -0.13
N GLN A 115 8.07 -0.58 0.27
CA GLN A 115 8.94 -1.01 1.36
C GLN A 115 8.78 -0.02 2.52
N LEU A 116 8.24 -0.47 3.64
CA LEU A 116 7.94 0.35 4.81
C LEU A 116 9.04 0.21 5.86
N HIS A 117 9.35 1.33 6.50
CA HIS A 117 10.35 1.44 7.58
C HIS A 117 9.81 2.09 8.86
N LYS A 118 8.62 2.70 8.78
CA LYS A 118 7.98 3.43 9.88
C LYS A 118 6.54 2.97 10.05
N ILE A 119 6.13 2.90 11.31
CA ILE A 119 4.76 2.64 11.73
C ILE A 119 4.28 3.86 12.52
N LEU A 120 3.04 4.27 12.27
CA LEU A 120 2.30 5.17 13.15
C LEU A 120 1.31 4.36 13.98
N LYS A 121 1.58 4.25 15.28
CA LYS A 121 0.69 3.57 16.22
C LYS A 121 -0.33 4.53 16.77
N PHE A 122 -1.60 4.25 16.53
CA PHE A 122 -2.68 5.10 16.99
C PHE A 122 -3.35 4.55 18.24
N SER A 123 -3.64 5.46 19.16
CA SER A 123 -4.45 5.24 20.35
C SER A 123 -5.59 6.26 20.41
N LEU A 124 -6.64 5.97 21.20
CA LEU A 124 -7.72 6.92 21.42
C LEU A 124 -7.18 8.18 22.08
N LEU A 125 -7.45 9.34 21.50
CA LEU A 125 -7.16 10.60 22.15
C LEU A 125 -8.31 10.94 23.09
N LEU A 126 -8.06 10.92 24.40
CA LEU A 126 -9.00 11.37 25.42
C LEU A 126 -8.82 12.88 25.64
N ASP A 127 -9.90 13.59 25.97
CA ASP A 127 -9.88 15.04 26.16
C ASP A 127 -8.93 15.50 27.31
N GLU A 128 -8.49 14.59 28.18
CA GLU A 128 -7.58 14.90 29.30
C GLU A 128 -6.09 14.98 28.90
N ASP A 129 -5.71 14.50 27.71
CA ASP A 129 -4.30 14.44 27.26
C ASP A 129 -3.78 15.74 26.61
N VAL A 130 -4.59 16.79 26.54
CA VAL A 130 -4.16 18.13 26.10
C VAL A 130 -3.49 18.87 27.26
N GLN A 131 -2.35 18.37 27.75
CA GLN A 131 -1.50 19.17 28.62
C GLN A 131 -0.73 20.18 27.76
N VAL A 132 -1.34 21.36 27.62
CA VAL A 132 -0.66 22.57 27.15
C VAL A 132 0.53 22.81 28.07
N GLU A 133 1.76 22.65 27.55
CA GLU A 133 2.95 23.21 28.19
C GLU A 133 2.82 24.75 28.19
N THR A 134 2.17 25.30 29.21
CA THR A 134 2.18 26.73 29.47
C THR A 134 3.56 27.11 29.97
N ASN A 135 4.45 27.48 29.05
CA ASN A 135 5.68 28.18 29.38
C ASN A 135 5.32 29.45 30.16
N SER A 136 5.63 29.44 31.46
CA SER A 136 5.47 30.60 32.33
C SER A 136 6.50 31.67 31.97
N PRO A 137 6.12 32.95 31.87
CA PRO A 137 7.09 34.01 31.60
C PRO A 137 7.92 34.29 32.87
N LYS A 138 9.21 34.54 32.67
CA LYS A 138 10.10 35.13 33.66
C LYS A 138 10.48 36.55 33.24
#